data_AF-A0A0Q6M2B8-F1
#
_entry.id   AF-A0A0Q6M2B8-F1
#
_cell.length_a   1.000
_cell.length_b   1.000
_cell.length_c   1.000
_cell.angle_alpha   90.00
_cell.angle_beta   90.00
_cell.angle_gamma   90.00
#
_symmetry.space_group_name_H-M   'P 1'
#
loop_
_entity.id
_entity.type
_entity.pdbx_description
1 polymer ?
#
loop_
_entity_poly.entity_id
_entity_poly.type
_entity_poly.pdbx_seq_one_letter_code
_entity_poly.pdbx_strand_id
1 'polypeptide(L)' 'MTAGRILVTLGLIAAVGMVSACGRKSGLDTPYEAAVQAQKDAQKAGQPATAAPQKPVEDKPFILDPLL' A
#
# COMPACT_ATOMS: atom_id res chain seq x y z
N MET A 1 11.39 42.04 4.94
CA MET A 1 11.65 40.93 5.90
C MET A 1 10.52 39.89 5.91
N THR A 2 9.24 40.26 5.85
CA THR A 2 8.08 39.35 5.90
C THR A 2 7.79 38.61 4.59
N ALA A 3 7.90 39.28 3.43
CA ALA A 3 7.63 38.65 2.13
C ALA A 3 8.54 37.45 1.82
N GLY A 4 9.84 37.54 2.13
CA GLY A 4 10.77 36.43 1.95
C GLY A 4 10.46 35.24 2.86
N ARG A 5 9.99 35.49 4.08
CA ARG A 5 9.58 34.42 5.01
C ARG A 5 8.35 33.68 4.49
N ILE A 6 7.38 34.40 3.91
CA ILE A 6 6.18 33.81 3.31
C ILE A 6 6.55 32.90 2.12
N LEU A 7 7.41 33.37 1.22
CA LEU A 7 7.87 32.57 0.08
C LEU A 7 8.59 31.29 0.51
N VAL A 8 9.48 31.39 1.51
CA VAL A 8 10.19 30.23 2.05
C VAL A 8 9.23 29.23 2.71
N THR A 9 8.25 29.72 3.48
CA THR A 9 7.24 28.83 4.09
C THR A 9 6.38 28.12 3.04
N LEU A 10 5.98 28.81 1.97
CA LEU A 10 5.20 28.20 0.89
C LEU A 10 6.02 27.12 0.16
N GLY A 11 7.30 27.40 -0.10
CA GLY A 11 8.21 26.44 -0.73
C GLY A 11 8.41 25.18 0.11
N LEU A 12 8.57 25.32 1.43
CA LEU A 12 8.68 24.19 2.34
C LEU A 12 7.42 23.33 2.37
N ILE A 13 6.23 23.95 2.41
CA ILE A 13 4.94 23.24 2.39
C ILE A 13 4.79 22.46 1.08
N ALA A 14 5.12 23.07 -0.06
CA ALA A 14 5.05 22.40 -1.36
C ALA A 14 6.00 21.20 -1.46
N ALA A 15 7.23 21.32 -0.94
CA ALA A 15 8.19 20.23 -0.91
C ALA A 15 7.70 19.03 -0.08
N VAL A 16 7.14 19.28 1.12
CA VAL A 16 6.55 18.23 1.97
C VAL A 16 5.33 17.59 1.31
N GLY A 17 4.48 18.39 0.65
CA GLY A 17 3.32 17.89 -0.10
C GLY A 17 3.70 16.95 -1.25
N MET A 18 4.75 17.27 -2.00
CA MET A 18 5.22 16.40 -3.09
C MET A 18 5.81 15.08 -2.58
N VAL A 19 6.59 15.09 -1.49
CA VAL A 19 7.20 13.86 -0.95
C VAL A 19 6.16 12.97 -0.27
N SER A 20 5.15 13.54 0.40
CA SER A 20 4.08 12.75 1.04
C SER A 20 3.13 12.08 0.03
N ALA A 21 3.04 12.60 -1.20
CA ALA A 21 2.31 11.96 -2.29
C ALA A 21 3.12 10.85 -3.00
N CYS A 22 4.46 10.89 -2.91
CA CYS A 22 5.35 9.85 -3.39
C CYS A 22 5.37 8.65 -2.42
N GLY A 23 4.27 7.92 -2.34
CA GLY A 23 4.19 6.70 -1.51
C GLY A 23 2.81 6.05 -1.48
N ARG A 24 1.75 6.79 -1.84
CA ARG A 24 0.37 6.28 -1.86
C ARG A 24 -0.23 6.32 -3.27
N LYS A 25 0.59 6.09 -4.30
CA LYS A 25 0.16 6.10 -5.70
C LYS A 25 -0.48 4.78 -6.14
N SER A 26 -0.19 3.67 -5.46
CA SER A 26 -0.81 2.38 -5.71
C SER A 26 -1.81 2.03 -4.62
N GLY A 27 -2.83 1.25 -4.98
CA GLY A 27 -3.66 0.56 -3.99
C GLY A 27 -2.77 -0.28 -3.07
N LEU A 28 -3.23 -0.51 -1.85
CA LEU A 28 -2.61 -1.49 -0.98
C LEU A 28 -2.77 -2.87 -1.63
N ASP A 29 -1.70 -3.66 -1.68
CA ASP A 29 -1.78 -5.06 -2.10
C ASP A 29 -2.81 -5.79 -1.23
N THR A 30 -3.52 -6.75 -1.82
CA THR A 30 -4.36 -7.64 -1.04
C THR A 30 -3.49 -8.44 -0.05
N PRO A 31 -4.04 -8.91 1.09
CA PRO A 31 -3.30 -9.75 2.03
C PRO A 31 -2.66 -10.98 1.36
N TYR A 32 -3.31 -11.52 0.33
CA TYR A 32 -2.77 -12.62 -0.47
C TYR A 32 -1.56 -12.19 -1.30
N GLU A 33 -1.64 -11.08 -2.03
CA GLU A 33 -0.54 -10.56 -2.84
C GLU A 33 0.68 -10.19 -1.98
N ALA A 34 0.44 -9.58 -0.82
CA ALA A 34 1.48 -9.28 0.16
C ALA A 34 2.17 -10.55 0.67
N ALA A 35 1.43 -11.62 0.96
CA ALA A 35 1.98 -12.90 1.39
C ALA A 35 2.78 -13.61 0.29
N VAL A 36 2.33 -13.53 -0.97
CA VAL A 36 3.07 -14.06 -2.13
C VAL A 36 4.39 -13.31 -2.31
N GLN A 37 4.37 -11.98 -2.20
CA GLN A 37 5.56 -11.16 -2.33
C GLN A 37 6.56 -11.43 -1.19
N ALA A 38 6.08 -11.53 0.05
CA ALA A 38 6.90 -11.88 1.20
C ALA A 38 7.60 -13.24 1.05
N GLN A 39 6.96 -14.23 0.42
CA GLN A 39 7.60 -15.51 0.11
C GLN A 39 8.69 -15.39 -0.95
N LYS A 40 8.44 -14.63 -2.02
CA LYS A 40 9.45 -14.39 -3.06
C LYS A 40 10.67 -13.70 -2.47
N ASP A 41 10.46 -12.75 -1.57
CA ASP A 41 11.54 -12.01 -0.91
C ASP A 41 12.29 -12.89 0.10
N ALA A 42 11.59 -13.74 0.86
CA ALA A 42 12.20 -14.73 1.75
C ALA A 42 13.06 -15.76 0.98
N GLN A 43 12.59 -16.25 -0.17
CA GLN A 43 13.36 -17.15 -1.05
C GLN A 43 14.64 -16.50 -1.57
N LYS A 44 14.55 -15.23 -2.03
CA LYS A 44 15.73 -14.46 -2.46
C LYS A 44 16.72 -14.22 -1.32
N ALA A 45 16.21 -14.03 -0.10
CA ALA A 45 17.00 -13.82 1.10
C ALA A 45 17.51 -15.11 1.76
N GLY A 46 17.21 -16.30 1.21
CA GLY A 46 17.61 -17.59 1.78
C GLY A 46 16.94 -17.90 3.13
N GLN A 47 15.82 -17.25 3.43
CA GLN A 47 15.04 -17.46 4.65
C GLN A 47 14.18 -18.72 4.53
N PRO A 48 13.84 -19.39 5.64
CA PRO A 48 12.97 -20.56 5.61
C PRO A 48 11.63 -20.21 4.96
N ALA A 49 11.17 -21.07 4.05
CA ALA A 49 9.94 -20.86 3.31
C ALA A 49 8.75 -20.79 4.28
N THR A 50 8.07 -19.64 4.31
CA THR A 50 6.77 -19.49 4.97
C THR A 50 5.70 -20.27 4.21
N ALA A 51 4.69 -20.78 4.92
CA ALA A 51 3.62 -21.61 4.33
C ALA A 51 2.94 -20.91 3.16
N ALA A 52 2.75 -21.63 2.03
CA ALA A 52 2.15 -21.13 0.79
C ALA A 52 0.85 -20.33 1.07
N PRO A 53 0.66 -19.14 0.46
CA PRO A 53 -0.52 -18.33 0.73
C PRO A 53 -1.72 -19.07 0.15
N GLN A 54 -2.74 -19.30 0.98
CA GLN A 54 -3.98 -19.88 0.49
C GLN A 54 -4.73 -18.83 -0.32
N LYS A 55 -5.08 -19.15 -1.56
CA LYS A 55 -5.83 -18.24 -2.41
C LYS A 55 -7.19 -17.97 -1.75
N PRO A 56 -7.63 -16.70 -1.64
CA PRO A 56 -8.97 -16.40 -1.19
C PRO A 56 -10.00 -17.18 -2.01
N VAL A 57 -10.96 -17.79 -1.33
CA VAL A 57 -12.12 -18.39 -1.99
C VAL A 57 -12.91 -17.25 -2.61
N GLU A 58 -13.34 -17.41 -3.86
CA GLU A 58 -14.17 -16.42 -4.55
C GLU A 58 -15.44 -16.13 -3.73
N ASP A 59 -15.78 -14.85 -3.61
CA ASP A 59 -16.96 -14.42 -2.86
C ASP A 59 -18.21 -15.01 -3.53
N LYS A 60 -18.83 -15.97 -2.83
CA LYS A 60 -20.09 -16.54 -3.26
C LYS A 60 -21.22 -15.56 -2.92
N PRO A 61 -22.23 -15.42 -3.80
CA PRO A 61 -23.39 -14.60 -3.47
C PRO A 61 -24.01 -15.09 -2.17
N PHE A 62 -24.26 -14.16 -1.25
CA PHE A 62 -24.87 -14.46 0.04
C PHE A 62 -26.37 -14.69 -0.17
N ILE A 63 -26.75 -15.96 -0.31
CA ILE A 63 -28.12 -16.40 -0.65
C ILE A 63 -29.16 -15.90 0.39
N LEU A 64 -28.72 -15.65 1.63
CA LEU A 64 -29.60 -15.28 2.75
C LEU A 64 -29.84 -13.77 2.91
N ASP A 65 -29.22 -12.93 2.06
CA ASP A 65 -29.48 -11.49 2.00
C ASP A 65 -29.72 -11.08 0.53
N PRO A 66 -30.85 -11.50 -0.06
CA PRO A 66 -31.21 -11.13 -1.43
C PRO A 66 -31.77 -9.70 -1.50
N LEU A 67 -31.19 -8.74 -0.77
CA LEU A 67 -31.57 -7.32 -0.88
C LEU A 67 -30.95 -6.69 -2.14
N LEU A 68 -31.42 -7.15 -3.30
CA LEU A 68 -31.52 -6.39 -4.54
C LEU A 68 -32.99 -6.26 -4.94
#